data_AF-A0A8T4J3E0-F1
#
_entry.id   AF-A0A8T4J3E0-F1
#
_cell.length_a   1.000
_cell.length_b   1.000
_cell.length_c   1.000
_cell.angle_alpha   90.00
_cell.angle_beta   90.00
_cell.angle_gamma   90.00
#
_symmetry.space_group_name_H-M   'P 1'
#
loop_
_entity.id
_entity.type
_entity.pdbx_description
1 polymer ?
#
loop_
_entity_poly.entity_id
_entity_poly.type
_entity_poly.pdbx_seq_one_letter_code
_entity_poly.pdbx_strand_id
1 'polypeptide(L)' 'RIPGVGDRLQKKIPENSRQVVAVYGEGEDSAESTVKLFTKKGDKWTRDSGWAAHNGKKGWTPDHHEGDKRSPVGVFT' A
#
# COMPACT_ATOMS: atom_id res chain seq x y z
N ARG A 1 10.39 -5.22 -8.23
CA ARG A 1 9.60 -5.32 -6.98
C ARG A 1 9.28 -3.92 -6.48
N ILE A 2 8.18 -3.74 -5.75
CA ILE A 2 7.83 -2.45 -5.11
C ILE A 2 8.64 -2.28 -3.81
N PRO A 3 9.47 -1.24 -3.64
CA PRO A 3 10.24 -1.06 -2.41
C PRO A 3 9.35 -0.94 -1.16
N GLY A 4 9.79 -1.49 -0.02
CA GLY A 4 9.06 -1.44 1.26
C GLY A 4 7.85 -2.37 1.37
N VAL A 5 7.51 -3.10 0.29
CA VAL A 5 6.43 -4.11 0.31
C VAL A 5 7.06 -5.49 0.46
N GLY A 6 6.78 -6.16 1.58
CA GLY A 6 7.31 -7.49 1.87
C GLY A 6 6.80 -8.58 0.93
N ASP A 7 7.53 -9.69 0.84
CA ASP A 7 7.29 -10.75 -0.16
C ASP A 7 5.87 -11.35 -0.10
N ARG A 8 5.26 -11.42 1.09
CA ARG A 8 3.88 -11.88 1.27
C ARG A 8 2.87 -11.02 0.48
N LEU A 9 3.04 -9.70 0.48
CA LEU A 9 2.17 -8.78 -0.25
C LEU A 9 2.58 -8.64 -1.71
N GLN A 10 3.88 -8.69 -2.02
CA GLN A 10 4.36 -8.69 -3.42
C GLN A 10 3.72 -9.80 -4.25
N LYS A 11 3.64 -11.02 -3.68
CA LYS A 11 3.04 -12.19 -4.36
C LYS A 11 1.54 -12.07 -4.60
N LYS A 12 0.86 -11.13 -3.93
CA LYS A 12 -0.58 -10.90 -4.10
C LYS A 12 -0.88 -9.84 -5.16
N ILE A 13 0.12 -9.14 -5.70
CA ILE A 13 -0.06 -8.21 -6.81
C ILE A 13 -0.33 -9.04 -8.09
N PRO A 14 -1.46 -8.85 -8.80
CA PRO A 14 -1.73 -9.58 -10.03
C PRO A 14 -0.60 -9.42 -11.05
N GLU A 15 -0.24 -10.51 -11.74
CA GLU A 15 0.91 -10.54 -12.64
C GLU A 15 0.79 -9.55 -13.82
N ASN A 16 -0.45 -9.33 -14.27
CA ASN A 16 -0.81 -8.43 -15.35
C ASN A 16 -0.95 -6.95 -14.91
N SER A 17 -0.79 -6.64 -13.61
CA SER A 17 -0.83 -5.26 -13.14
C SER A 17 0.27 -4.43 -13.81
N ARG A 18 -0.14 -3.29 -14.39
CA ARG A 18 0.76 -2.28 -14.98
C ARG A 18 0.98 -1.08 -14.07
N GLN A 19 0.11 -0.88 -13.09
CA GLN A 19 0.19 0.18 -12.10
C GLN A 19 -0.09 -0.37 -10.71
N VAL A 20 0.57 0.19 -9.70
CA VAL A 20 0.31 -0.07 -8.29
C VAL A 20 0.31 1.27 -7.56
N VAL A 21 -0.73 1.51 -6.77
CA VAL A 21 -0.75 2.56 -5.76
C VAL A 21 -0.38 1.91 -4.43
N ALA A 22 0.78 2.25 -3.88
CA ALA A 22 1.26 1.71 -2.61
C ALA A 22 1.18 2.79 -1.53
N VAL A 23 0.56 2.45 -0.40
CA VAL A 23 0.46 3.32 0.77
C VAL A 23 1.41 2.83 1.85
N TYR A 24 2.21 3.75 2.39
CA TYR A 24 3.21 3.50 3.43
C TYR A 24 2.84 4.30 4.66
N GLY A 25 2.53 3.65 5.78
CA GLY A 25 2.30 4.32 7.06
C GLY A 25 3.60 4.55 7.83
N GLU A 26 3.63 5.58 8.68
CA GLU A 26 4.75 5.83 9.61
C GLU A 26 4.85 4.77 10.72
N GLY A 27 3.76 4.04 11.00
CA GLY A 27 3.70 2.98 11.99
C GLY A 27 2.33 2.31 12.05
N GLU A 28 2.24 1.17 12.74
CA GLU A 28 1.02 0.36 12.83
C GLU A 28 -0.17 1.14 13.38
N ASP A 29 0.01 1.99 14.38
CA ASP A 29 -1.06 2.78 14.99
C ASP A 29 -1.14 4.24 14.48
N SER A 30 -0.38 4.58 13.43
CA SER A 30 -0.33 5.95 12.89
C SER A 30 -1.37 6.18 11.78
N ALA A 31 -2.00 7.35 11.81
CA ALA A 31 -2.87 7.85 10.74
C ALA A 31 -2.10 8.58 9.62
N GLU A 32 -0.81 8.83 9.82
CA GLU A 32 0.06 9.50 8.86
C GLU A 32 0.65 8.48 7.88
N SER A 33 0.54 8.79 6.60
CA SER A 33 1.02 7.92 5.54
C SER A 33 1.47 8.69 4.28
N THR A 34 2.19 7.99 3.41
CA THR A 34 2.56 8.47 2.08
C THR A 34 2.04 7.50 1.03
N VAL A 35 1.36 8.01 0.02
CA VAL A 35 0.97 7.25 -1.18
C VAL A 35 2.05 7.42 -2.25
N LYS A 36 2.40 6.33 -2.95
CA LYS A 36 3.28 6.36 -4.13
C LYS A 36 2.63 5.62 -5.29
N LEU A 37 2.70 6.21 -6.47
CA LEU A 37 2.33 5.55 -7.73
C LEU A 37 3.56 4.88 -8.33
N PHE A 38 3.40 3.61 -8.70
CA PHE A 38 4.39 2.86 -9.46
C PHE A 38 3.79 2.38 -10.78
N THR A 39 4.55 2.52 -11.86
CA THR A 39 4.21 1.98 -13.18
C THR A 39 5.24 0.94 -13.60
N LYS A 40 4.77 -0.13 -14.23
CA LYS A 40 5.61 -1.22 -14.73
C LYS A 40 6.14 -0.88 -16.13
N LYS A 41 7.47 -0.78 -16.26
CA LYS A 41 8.19 -0.62 -17.53
C LYS A 41 8.94 -1.92 -17.83
N GLY A 42 8.45 -2.69 -18.80
CA GLY A 42 8.86 -4.09 -18.99
C GLY A 42 8.50 -4.92 -17.77
N ASP A 43 9.51 -5.54 -17.14
CA ASP A 43 9.36 -6.30 -15.90
C ASP A 43 9.76 -5.52 -14.64
N LYS A 44 10.17 -4.25 -14.80
CA LYS A 44 10.63 -3.41 -13.70
C LYS A 44 9.56 -2.42 -13.27
N TRP A 45 9.45 -2.20 -11.97
CA TRP A 45 8.60 -1.15 -11.41
C TRP A 45 9.39 0.15 -11.29
N THR A 46 8.80 1.26 -11.73
CA THR A 46 9.34 2.62 -11.59
C THR A 46 8.39 3.45 -10.75
N ARG A 47 8.94 4.25 -9.81
CA ARG A 47 8.15 5.21 -9.04
C ARG A 47 7.88 6.43 -9.89
N ASP A 48 6.61 6.79 -10.08
CA ASP A 48 6.22 7.92 -10.91
C ASP A 48 5.91 9.18 -10.07
N SER A 49 5.26 9.03 -8.91
CA SER A 49 4.82 10.17 -8.08
C SER A 49 4.55 9.76 -6.64
N GLY A 50 4.39 10.73 -5.73
CA GLY A 50 4.00 10.49 -4.35
C GLY A 50 3.40 11.72 -3.65
N TRP A 51 2.55 11.46 -2.67
CA TRP A 51 1.76 12.46 -1.95
C TRP A 51 1.60 12.07 -0.47
N ALA A 52 1.40 13.06 0.39
CA ALA A 52 0.93 12.82 1.75
C ALA A 52 -0.48 12.19 1.69
N ALA A 53 -0.79 11.34 2.67
CA ALA A 53 -2.07 10.66 2.78
C ALA A 53 -2.43 10.39 4.23
N HIS A 54 -3.73 10.20 4.47
CA HIS A 54 -4.25 9.85 5.79
C HIS A 54 -5.03 8.54 5.71
N ASN A 55 -4.82 7.68 6.70
CA ASN A 55 -5.51 6.41 6.86
C ASN A 55 -6.43 6.43 8.10
N GLY A 56 -6.99 5.27 8.46
CA GLY A 56 -7.82 5.14 9.66
C GLY A 56 -7.09 5.71 10.88
N LYS A 57 -7.78 6.51 11.69
CA LYS A 57 -7.16 7.26 12.79
C LYS A 57 -6.50 6.39 13.88
N LYS A 58 -6.81 5.09 13.92
CA LYS A 58 -6.19 4.10 14.81
C LYS A 58 -5.14 3.24 14.08
N GLY A 59 -4.68 3.70 12.92
CA GLY A 59 -3.66 3.03 12.13
C GLY A 59 -4.19 1.92 11.24
N TRP A 60 -3.54 0.76 11.29
CA TRP A 60 -3.61 -0.31 10.31
C TRP A 60 -3.92 -1.64 10.98
N THR A 61 -4.63 -2.53 10.29
CA THR A 61 -4.89 -3.90 10.78
C THR A 61 -4.99 -4.90 9.64
N PRO A 62 -4.47 -6.14 9.78
CA PRO A 62 -4.77 -7.23 8.86
C PRO A 62 -6.20 -7.79 9.04
N ASP A 63 -6.87 -7.45 10.15
CA ASP A 63 -8.19 -7.94 10.55
C ASP A 63 -9.15 -6.75 10.70
N HIS A 64 -9.53 -6.18 9.56
CA HIS A 64 -10.34 -4.96 9.51
C HIS A 64 -11.83 -5.28 9.69
N HIS A 65 -12.46 -4.49 10.54
CA HIS A 65 -13.90 -4.54 10.80
C HIS A 65 -14.52 -3.17 10.60
N GLU A 66 -15.78 -3.15 10.15
CA GLU A 66 -16.53 -1.90 10.04
C GLU A 66 -16.54 -1.14 11.37
N GLY A 67 -16.21 0.15 11.31
CA GLY A 67 -16.21 1.03 12.48
C GLY A 67 -15.00 0.92 13.43
N ASP A 68 -14.03 0.04 13.15
CA ASP A 68 -12.81 -0.11 13.98
C ASP A 68 -11.87 1.10 13.91
N LYS A 69 -12.05 1.94 12.86
CA LYS A 69 -11.28 3.15 12.55
C LYS A 69 -9.81 2.86 12.19
N ARG A 70 -9.54 1.66 11.67
CA ARG A 70 -8.26 1.24 11.11
C ARG A 70 -8.38 1.03 9.61
N SER A 71 -7.27 1.17 8.90
CA SER A 71 -7.18 0.83 7.48
C SER A 71 -6.70 -0.61 7.32
N PRO A 72 -7.24 -1.35 6.33
CA PRO A 72 -6.87 -2.73 6.14
C PRO A 72 -5.45 -2.86 5.57
N VAL A 73 -4.70 -3.87 6.01
CA VAL A 73 -3.38 -4.23 5.48
C VAL A 73 -3.53 -5.34 4.45
N GLY A 74 -3.31 -5.02 3.16
CA GLY A 74 -3.48 -6.00 2.10
C GLY A 74 -3.15 -5.48 0.71
N VAL A 75 -3.44 -6.31 -0.29
CA VAL A 75 -3.50 -5.92 -1.70
C VAL A 75 -4.95 -6.00 -2.12
N PHE A 76 -5.43 -4.95 -2.75
CA PHE A 76 -6.81 -4.78 -3.22
C PHE A 76 -6.76 -4.42 -4.72
N THR A 77 -7.69 -4.95 -5.50
CA THR A 77 -7.72 -4.87 -6.97
C THR A 77 -9.12 -4.59 -7.47
#